data_AF-A0A7Y2G6B2-F1
#
_entry.id   AF-A0A7Y2G6B2-F1
#
_cell.length_a   1.000
_cell.length_b   1.000
_cell.length_c   1.000
_cell.angle_alpha   90.00
_cell.angle_beta   90.00
_cell.angle_gamma   90.00
#
_symmetry.space_group_name_H-M   'P 1'
#
loop_
_entity.id
_entity.type
_entity.pdbx_description
1 polymer ?
#
loop_
_entity_poly.entity_id
_entity_poly.type
_entity_poly.pdbx_seq_one_letter_code
_entity_poly.pdbx_strand_id
1 'polypeptide(L)'
;DYRDRRGHAYMLEDQEQTARQTKPQSGSCLHCHGSVMPLYRELGDGDAMVGFAKTNEWSYKDLNAKLHDMGHGFAVSCVDCHDPQSMEIRVTRPGFLNGIAALAESDSPVPHLPSMEQWREGPRTEPYDPNVHGTRNEMRSNVCAQCHVEYYCGSGFTLTFPWAEGLKMEDQEAVWDATKNADGSRFYDYKHKETGAEILKAQHPEYELWSQGIHARSGVSCADCHMPYMREGASKISDHWVRSPLLNVNRACQTCHHFSEDELLARVDQIQSRNYDLLQRGGAALMDLLDAIQAAKDAGATDAELKPALEMQRKAQWRLDFIAAENSMGFHAPQEAARILGEAADYARQGQVAALEAAVK
;
A
#
# COMPACT_ATOMS: atom_id res chain seq x y z
N ASP A 1 9.99 -13.45 6.94
CA ASP A 1 8.68 -13.79 7.50
C ASP A 1 7.61 -12.93 6.86
N TYR A 2 6.74 -13.57 6.10
CA TYR A 2 5.60 -13.00 5.41
C TYR A 2 4.48 -14.02 5.57
N ARG A 3 3.37 -13.60 6.20
CA ARG A 3 2.29 -14.48 6.66
C ARG A 3 0.99 -14.03 6.02
N ASP A 4 0.04 -14.95 5.92
CA ASP A 4 -1.32 -14.61 5.54
C ASP A 4 -1.90 -13.59 6.52
N ARG A 5 -2.66 -12.65 5.96
CA ARG A 5 -3.24 -11.55 6.71
C ARG A 5 -4.51 -12.03 7.42
N ARG A 6 -4.78 -11.49 8.60
CA ARG A 6 -5.96 -11.82 9.41
C ARG A 6 -6.63 -10.55 9.95
N GLY A 7 -7.71 -10.72 10.70
CA GLY A 7 -8.56 -9.61 11.14
C GLY A 7 -7.84 -8.54 11.96
N HIS A 8 -8.37 -7.32 11.92
CA HIS A 8 -7.79 -6.12 12.56
C HIS A 8 -7.41 -6.30 14.04
N ALA A 9 -8.13 -7.13 14.80
CA ALA A 9 -7.83 -7.39 16.20
C ALA A 9 -6.39 -7.90 16.45
N TYR A 10 -5.76 -8.51 15.43
CA TYR A 10 -4.45 -9.11 15.53
C TYR A 10 -3.31 -8.24 14.98
N MET A 11 -3.60 -7.08 14.38
CA MET A 11 -2.59 -6.36 13.59
C MET A 11 -1.39 -5.88 14.41
N LEU A 12 -1.59 -5.52 15.69
CA LEU A 12 -0.50 -5.12 16.57
C LEU A 12 0.32 -6.35 16.97
N GLU A 13 -0.37 -7.38 17.46
CA GLU A 13 0.23 -8.66 17.84
C GLU A 13 1.07 -9.23 16.68
N ASP A 14 0.56 -9.19 15.45
CA ASP A 14 1.26 -9.70 14.28
C ASP A 14 2.51 -8.90 13.93
N GLN A 15 2.49 -7.59 14.19
CA GLN A 15 3.66 -6.73 13.99
C GLN A 15 4.70 -6.90 15.10
N GLU A 16 4.27 -7.27 16.31
CA GLU A 16 5.15 -7.61 17.44
C GLU A 16 5.82 -8.97 17.25
N GLN A 17 5.07 -9.96 16.76
CA GLN A 17 5.49 -11.36 16.68
C GLN A 17 6.21 -11.72 15.38
N THR A 18 6.14 -10.88 14.35
CA THR A 18 6.76 -11.21 13.05
C THR A 18 8.29 -11.35 13.18
N ALA A 19 8.87 -12.33 12.51
CA ALA A 19 10.32 -12.48 12.48
C ALA A 19 11.02 -11.31 11.75
N ARG A 20 10.28 -10.41 11.09
CA ARG A 20 10.85 -9.16 10.56
C ARG A 20 11.42 -8.28 11.69
N GLN A 21 10.94 -8.42 12.93
CA GLN A 21 11.51 -7.76 14.12
C GLN A 21 12.89 -8.30 14.55
N THR A 22 13.40 -9.36 13.90
CA THR A 22 14.78 -9.82 14.12
C THR A 22 15.82 -8.90 13.47
N LYS A 23 15.38 -7.96 12.63
CA LYS A 23 16.18 -6.88 12.06
C LYS A 23 15.70 -5.53 12.61
N PRO A 24 16.56 -4.50 12.67
CA PRO A 24 16.13 -3.16 13.08
C PRO A 24 14.95 -2.69 12.24
N GLN A 25 13.91 -2.22 12.92
CA GLN A 25 12.75 -1.56 12.33
C GLN A 25 12.57 -0.20 12.96
N SER A 26 12.07 0.73 12.16
CA SER A 26 11.74 2.08 12.58
C SER A 26 10.45 2.10 13.41
N GLY A 27 10.36 3.07 14.32
CA GLY A 27 9.16 3.39 15.08
C GLY A 27 7.95 3.68 14.20
N SER A 28 8.19 4.15 12.98
CA SER A 28 7.15 4.39 11.97
C SER A 28 6.35 3.13 11.62
N CYS A 29 6.89 1.92 11.83
CA CYS A 29 6.15 0.68 11.60
C CYS A 29 4.92 0.49 12.52
N LEU A 30 4.71 1.34 13.54
CA LEU A 30 3.46 1.33 14.32
C LEU A 30 2.28 2.01 13.62
N HIS A 31 2.53 2.84 12.58
CA HIS A 31 1.56 3.74 11.98
C HIS A 31 0.21 3.09 11.63
N CYS A 32 0.28 1.86 11.11
CA CYS A 32 -0.88 1.10 10.64
C CYS A 32 -1.29 -0.05 11.56
N HIS A 33 -0.61 -0.23 12.70
CA HIS A 33 -0.72 -1.44 13.51
C HIS A 33 -1.30 -1.20 14.91
N GLY A 34 -1.45 0.05 15.34
CA GLY A 34 -2.02 0.35 16.65
C GLY A 34 -2.73 1.70 16.69
N SER A 35 -3.37 2.00 17.82
CA SER A 35 -4.00 3.30 18.04
C SER A 35 -2.94 4.37 18.41
N VAL A 36 -2.18 4.83 17.42
CA VAL A 36 -0.92 5.57 17.61
C VAL A 36 -1.05 7.08 17.83
N MET A 37 -2.22 7.68 17.64
CA MET A 37 -2.35 9.14 17.73
C MET A 37 -1.94 9.74 19.09
N PRO A 38 -2.22 9.11 20.25
CA PRO A 38 -1.69 9.57 21.53
C PRO A 38 -0.16 9.59 21.58
N LEU A 39 0.49 8.54 21.05
CA LEU A 39 1.95 8.47 20.98
C LEU A 39 2.52 9.60 20.13
N TYR A 40 1.90 9.91 18.98
CA TYR A 40 2.37 11.01 18.13
C TYR A 40 2.21 12.36 18.81
N ARG A 41 1.10 12.62 19.50
CA ARG A 41 0.95 13.87 20.27
C ARG A 41 1.98 13.98 21.38
N GLU A 42 2.25 12.89 22.09
CA GLU A 42 3.28 12.84 23.13
C GLU A 42 4.69 13.13 22.57
N LEU A 43 5.06 12.56 21.42
CA LEU A 43 6.37 12.82 20.79
C LEU A 43 6.51 14.23 20.21
N GLY A 44 5.39 14.90 19.94
CA GLY A 44 5.34 16.21 19.31
C GLY A 44 4.82 17.32 20.21
N ASP A 45 4.86 17.16 21.54
CA ASP A 45 4.45 18.17 22.52
C ASP A 45 3.01 18.69 22.27
N GLY A 46 2.12 17.78 21.86
CA GLY A 46 0.72 18.05 21.51
C GLY A 46 0.44 18.02 20.00
N ASP A 47 1.45 18.19 19.14
CA ASP A 47 1.31 18.15 17.68
C ASP A 47 1.65 16.77 17.11
N ALA A 48 0.62 16.08 16.59
CA ALA A 48 0.80 14.74 16.04
C ALA A 48 1.63 14.71 14.75
N MET A 49 1.67 15.78 13.94
CA MET A 49 2.50 15.84 12.73
C MET A 49 3.98 15.92 13.11
N VAL A 50 4.30 16.75 14.11
CA VAL A 50 5.66 16.86 14.65
C VAL A 50 6.12 15.54 15.25
N GLY A 51 5.28 14.88 16.05
CA GLY A 51 5.64 13.58 16.62
C GLY A 51 5.79 12.48 15.58
N PHE A 52 4.91 12.44 14.58
CA PHE A 52 5.00 11.53 13.44
C PHE A 52 6.33 11.68 12.69
N ALA A 53 6.75 12.91 12.42
CA ALA A 53 8.00 13.22 11.73
C ALA A 53 9.25 12.75 12.47
N LYS A 54 9.16 12.48 13.78
CA LYS A 54 10.27 11.94 14.57
C LYS A 54 10.31 10.41 14.56
N THR A 55 9.24 9.72 14.15
CA THR A 55 9.11 8.27 14.39
C THR A 55 10.16 7.41 13.70
N ASN A 56 10.74 7.87 12.59
CA ASN A 56 11.79 7.17 11.87
C ASN A 56 13.15 7.17 12.60
N GLU A 57 13.33 8.10 13.54
CA GLU A 57 14.53 8.23 14.38
C GLU A 57 14.50 7.26 15.56
N TRP A 58 13.34 6.68 15.88
CA TRP A 58 13.17 5.72 16.98
C TRP A 58 13.16 4.29 16.46
N SER A 59 13.52 3.35 17.32
CA SER A 59 13.29 1.93 17.03
C SER A 59 11.82 1.57 17.23
N TYR A 60 11.34 0.58 16.47
CA TYR A 60 10.01 -0.01 16.67
C TYR A 60 9.81 -0.46 18.12
N LYS A 61 10.82 -1.11 18.71
CA LYS A 61 10.73 -1.67 20.06
C LYS A 61 10.53 -0.59 21.11
N ASP A 62 11.24 0.53 21.00
CA ASP A 62 11.15 1.63 21.96
C ASP A 62 9.79 2.32 21.89
N LEU A 63 9.32 2.63 20.67
CA LEU A 63 8.00 3.24 20.51
C LEU A 63 6.86 2.27 20.86
N ASN A 64 7.01 0.97 20.60
CA ASN A 64 6.00 -0.02 20.97
C ASN A 64 5.91 -0.13 22.49
N ALA A 65 7.05 -0.21 23.19
CA ALA A 65 7.07 -0.18 24.65
C ALA A 65 6.40 1.09 25.21
N LYS A 66 6.74 2.26 24.67
CA LYS A 66 6.10 3.53 25.06
C LYS A 66 4.59 3.53 24.79
N LEU A 67 4.15 2.99 23.65
CA LEU A 67 2.73 2.88 23.32
C LEU A 67 1.97 2.01 24.34
N HIS A 68 2.56 0.89 24.76
CA HIS A 68 2.04 0.02 25.83
C HIS A 68 2.04 0.71 27.19
N ASP A 69 3.13 1.38 27.58
CA ASP A 69 3.24 2.11 28.85
C ASP A 69 2.19 3.23 28.98
N MET A 70 1.81 3.84 27.84
CA MET A 70 0.75 4.85 27.77
C MET A 70 -0.67 4.25 27.83
N GLY A 71 -0.82 2.93 27.89
CA GLY A 71 -2.11 2.24 27.87
C GLY A 71 -2.78 2.21 26.49
N HIS A 72 -2.01 2.44 25.42
CA HIS A 72 -2.49 2.47 24.03
C HIS A 72 -1.93 1.33 23.16
N GLY A 73 -1.33 0.32 23.79
CA GLY A 73 -0.77 -0.88 23.15
C GLY A 73 -1.84 -1.88 22.68
N PHE A 74 -2.76 -1.42 21.85
CA PHE A 74 -3.78 -2.24 21.20
C PHE A 74 -3.89 -1.88 19.71
N ALA A 75 -4.48 -2.79 18.93
CA ALA A 75 -4.75 -2.61 17.51
C ALA A 75 -5.57 -1.33 17.22
N VAL A 76 -5.71 -0.95 15.95
CA VAL A 76 -6.59 0.17 15.59
C VAL A 76 -7.99 0.03 16.19
N SER A 77 -8.55 1.14 16.61
CA SER A 77 -9.82 1.23 17.35
C SER A 77 -10.71 2.33 16.79
N CYS A 78 -11.85 2.58 17.45
CA CYS A 78 -12.85 3.55 17.01
C CYS A 78 -12.25 4.93 16.68
N VAL A 79 -11.33 5.41 17.51
CA VAL A 79 -10.79 6.79 17.40
C VAL A 79 -9.86 7.01 16.20
N ASP A 80 -9.41 5.93 15.57
CA ASP A 80 -8.55 5.98 14.39
C ASP A 80 -9.36 6.31 13.11
N CYS A 81 -10.68 6.07 13.12
CA CYS A 81 -11.59 6.32 12.00
C CYS A 81 -12.78 7.23 12.34
N HIS A 82 -13.07 7.46 13.62
CA HIS A 82 -14.21 8.25 14.08
C HIS A 82 -13.81 9.38 15.02
N ASP A 83 -14.56 10.48 14.94
CA ASP A 83 -14.57 11.50 15.98
C ASP A 83 -15.22 10.96 17.26
N PRO A 84 -14.57 11.06 18.43
CA PRO A 84 -15.10 10.50 19.67
C PRO A 84 -16.30 11.25 20.24
N GLN A 85 -16.60 12.47 19.76
CA GLN A 85 -17.73 13.27 20.22
C GLN A 85 -18.93 13.13 19.26
N SER A 86 -18.71 13.25 17.96
CA SER A 86 -19.79 13.21 16.95
C SER A 86 -20.00 11.84 16.30
N MET A 87 -19.05 10.91 16.43
CA MET A 87 -18.98 9.64 15.69
C MET A 87 -18.86 9.81 14.17
N GLU A 88 -18.64 11.03 13.67
CA GLU A 88 -18.38 11.26 12.25
C GLU A 88 -17.08 10.60 11.83
N ILE A 89 -17.06 10.10 10.60
CA ILE A 89 -15.84 9.51 10.03
C ILE A 89 -14.81 10.60 9.79
N ARG A 90 -13.56 10.33 10.17
CA ARG A 90 -12.43 11.25 9.99
C ARG A 90 -11.15 10.49 9.72
N VAL A 91 -10.24 11.16 9.04
CA VAL A 91 -8.85 10.75 8.92
C VAL A 91 -8.05 11.43 10.03
N THR A 92 -7.22 10.64 10.72
CA THR A 92 -6.34 11.10 11.79
C THR A 92 -4.85 10.91 11.47
N ARG A 93 -4.50 9.99 10.57
CA ARG A 93 -3.11 9.59 10.31
C ARG A 93 -2.33 10.65 9.51
N PRO A 94 -1.22 11.18 10.06
CA PRO A 94 -0.33 12.11 9.37
C PRO A 94 0.16 11.65 8.00
N GLY A 95 0.50 10.37 7.84
CA GLY A 95 0.98 9.81 6.57
C GLY A 95 -0.04 10.00 5.44
N PHE A 96 -1.31 9.68 5.70
CA PHE A 96 -2.38 9.92 4.72
C PHE A 96 -2.62 11.41 4.48
N LEU A 97 -2.67 12.23 5.54
CA LEU A 97 -2.89 13.67 5.38
C LEU A 97 -1.82 14.31 4.49
N ASN A 98 -0.55 13.92 4.65
CA ASN A 98 0.55 14.36 3.79
C ASN A 98 0.41 13.81 2.36
N GLY A 99 0.15 12.50 2.23
CA GLY A 99 0.03 11.85 0.93
C GLY A 99 -1.13 12.41 0.08
N ILE A 100 -2.31 12.56 0.67
CA ILE A 100 -3.50 13.06 -0.03
C ILE A 100 -3.36 14.54 -0.40
N ALA A 101 -2.69 15.34 0.43
CA ALA A 101 -2.37 16.72 0.09
C ALA A 101 -1.38 16.79 -1.07
N ALA A 102 -0.34 15.95 -1.08
CA ALA A 102 0.59 15.85 -2.20
C ALA A 102 -0.11 15.40 -3.50
N LEU A 103 -1.03 14.43 -3.40
CA LEU A 103 -1.86 14.01 -4.53
C LEU A 103 -2.72 15.16 -5.07
N ALA A 104 -3.32 15.95 -4.18
CA ALA A 104 -4.16 17.09 -4.56
C ALA A 104 -3.40 18.15 -5.37
N GLU A 105 -2.13 18.39 -5.00
CA GLU A 105 -1.23 19.30 -5.71
C GLU A 105 -0.74 18.75 -7.06
N SER A 106 -0.79 17.44 -7.27
CA SER A 106 -0.45 16.84 -8.57
C SER A 106 -1.51 17.13 -9.63
N ASP A 107 -1.13 16.99 -10.91
CA ASP A 107 -2.07 17.06 -12.05
C ASP A 107 -2.70 15.68 -12.39
N SER A 108 -2.43 14.64 -11.58
CA SER A 108 -2.90 13.29 -11.86
C SER A 108 -4.43 13.21 -11.75
N PRO A 109 -5.12 12.61 -12.74
CA PRO A 109 -6.58 12.50 -12.73
C PRO A 109 -7.06 11.52 -11.65
N VAL A 110 -7.99 11.97 -10.81
CA VAL A 110 -8.55 11.19 -9.68
C VAL A 110 -10.08 11.18 -9.74
N PRO A 111 -10.69 10.53 -10.75
CA PRO A 111 -12.14 10.61 -10.98
C PRO A 111 -13.00 10.00 -9.85
N HIS A 112 -12.37 9.24 -8.94
CA HIS A 112 -13.01 8.70 -7.74
C HIS A 112 -13.00 9.69 -6.55
N LEU A 113 -12.33 10.84 -6.70
CA LEU A 113 -12.20 11.92 -5.72
C LEU A 113 -12.73 13.27 -6.25
N PRO A 114 -14.05 13.41 -6.50
CA PRO A 114 -14.63 14.66 -6.99
C PRO A 114 -14.38 15.88 -6.09
N SER A 115 -14.18 15.69 -4.77
CA SER A 115 -13.82 16.80 -3.88
C SER A 115 -12.46 17.40 -4.20
N MET A 116 -11.52 16.59 -4.66
CA MET A 116 -10.19 17.03 -5.05
C MET A 116 -10.24 17.82 -6.35
N GLU A 117 -11.06 17.40 -7.32
CA GLU A 117 -11.31 18.17 -8.56
C GLU A 117 -11.93 19.54 -8.24
N GLN A 118 -12.93 19.59 -7.35
CA GLN A 118 -13.53 20.85 -6.91
C GLN A 118 -12.53 21.77 -6.20
N TRP A 119 -11.67 21.20 -5.33
CA TRP A 119 -10.61 21.97 -4.69
C TRP A 119 -9.60 22.50 -5.73
N ARG A 120 -9.24 21.68 -6.72
CA ARG A 120 -8.32 22.06 -7.82
C ARG A 120 -8.88 23.18 -8.70
N GLU A 121 -10.19 23.21 -8.94
CA GLU A 121 -10.88 24.29 -9.68
C GLU A 121 -11.08 25.56 -8.84
N GLY A 122 -11.04 25.43 -7.52
CA GLY A 122 -11.19 26.50 -6.56
C GLY A 122 -9.93 27.37 -6.40
N PRO A 123 -9.96 28.32 -5.45
CA PRO A 123 -8.87 29.29 -5.24
C PRO A 123 -7.62 28.71 -4.56
N ARG A 124 -7.66 27.44 -4.09
CA ARG A 124 -6.54 26.72 -3.42
C ARG A 124 -5.83 27.54 -2.33
N THR A 125 -6.58 28.32 -1.54
CA THR A 125 -6.01 29.18 -0.50
C THR A 125 -5.52 28.42 0.73
N GLU A 126 -6.05 27.21 0.94
CA GLU A 126 -5.66 26.29 2.01
C GLU A 126 -5.32 24.93 1.40
N PRO A 127 -4.37 24.17 1.97
CA PRO A 127 -4.07 22.81 1.53
C PRO A 127 -5.31 21.91 1.53
N TYR A 128 -5.35 20.94 0.62
CA TYR A 128 -6.44 19.97 0.59
C TYR A 128 -6.46 19.13 1.88
N ASP A 129 -7.49 19.35 2.70
CA ASP A 129 -7.80 18.52 3.86
C ASP A 129 -9.00 17.59 3.57
N PRO A 130 -8.85 16.25 3.61
CA PRO A 130 -9.95 15.31 3.38
C PRO A 130 -11.07 15.44 4.43
N ASN A 131 -10.79 15.90 5.65
CA ASN A 131 -11.80 16.09 6.69
C ASN A 131 -12.67 17.34 6.46
N VAL A 132 -12.19 18.30 5.66
CA VAL A 132 -12.91 19.54 5.33
C VAL A 132 -13.58 19.44 3.96
N HIS A 133 -12.84 18.94 2.97
CA HIS A 133 -13.26 18.94 1.57
C HIS A 133 -13.90 17.62 1.14
N GLY A 134 -13.50 16.51 1.75
CA GLY A 134 -13.93 15.18 1.36
C GLY A 134 -15.44 14.98 1.56
N THR A 135 -16.10 14.45 0.54
CA THR A 135 -17.48 13.98 0.65
C THR A 135 -17.55 12.78 1.59
N ARG A 136 -18.75 12.57 2.16
CA ARG A 136 -19.01 11.39 3.00
C ARG A 136 -18.68 10.07 2.30
N ASN A 137 -18.83 10.00 0.98
CA ASN A 137 -18.54 8.78 0.23
C ASN A 137 -17.04 8.54 0.06
N GLU A 138 -16.26 9.56 -0.28
CA GLU A 138 -14.79 9.46 -0.34
C GLU A 138 -14.22 9.09 1.03
N MET A 139 -14.76 9.68 2.10
CA MET A 139 -14.33 9.38 3.47
C MET A 139 -14.57 7.92 3.87
N ARG A 140 -15.49 7.19 3.23
CA ARG A 140 -15.69 5.74 3.44
C ARG A 140 -14.60 4.86 2.83
N SER A 141 -13.74 5.42 1.99
CA SER A 141 -12.50 4.79 1.52
C SER A 141 -11.26 5.42 2.17
N ASN A 142 -11.24 6.74 2.37
CA ASN A 142 -10.08 7.46 2.93
C ASN A 142 -9.71 6.97 4.34
N VAL A 143 -10.69 6.58 5.16
CA VAL A 143 -10.41 6.00 6.50
C VAL A 143 -9.64 4.68 6.42
N CYS A 144 -9.83 3.89 5.36
CA CYS A 144 -9.08 2.66 5.09
C CYS A 144 -7.69 2.98 4.54
N ALA A 145 -7.61 3.98 3.66
CA ALA A 145 -6.38 4.47 3.04
C ALA A 145 -5.41 5.15 4.02
N GLN A 146 -5.82 5.35 5.27
CA GLN A 146 -4.88 5.66 6.36
C GLN A 146 -3.79 4.60 6.56
N CYS A 147 -4.05 3.36 6.10
CA CYS A 147 -3.16 2.23 6.31
C CYS A 147 -3.00 1.34 5.07
N HIS A 148 -4.07 1.14 4.30
CA HIS A 148 -4.12 0.22 3.15
C HIS A 148 -3.59 0.87 1.86
N VAL A 149 -2.31 1.20 1.87
CA VAL A 149 -1.60 1.99 0.84
C VAL A 149 -0.15 1.54 0.70
N GLU A 150 0.50 1.91 -0.39
CA GLU A 150 1.96 1.86 -0.54
C GLU A 150 2.64 2.95 0.30
N TYR A 151 3.75 2.57 0.93
CA TYR A 151 4.49 3.48 1.80
C TYR A 151 5.93 3.04 2.08
N TYR A 152 6.78 4.04 2.30
CA TYR A 152 8.07 3.86 2.97
C TYR A 152 7.90 4.04 4.49
N CYS A 153 8.51 3.18 5.30
CA CYS A 153 8.56 3.33 6.77
C CYS A 153 9.90 2.99 7.41
N GLY A 154 10.99 3.00 6.64
CA GLY A 154 12.33 2.78 7.17
C GLY A 154 12.83 3.96 8.03
N SER A 155 14.09 3.90 8.44
CA SER A 155 14.70 4.94 9.29
C SER A 155 15.32 6.10 8.50
N GLY A 156 15.43 5.99 7.18
CA GLY A 156 16.14 6.95 6.33
C GLY A 156 15.48 8.32 6.24
N PHE A 157 14.15 8.37 6.35
CA PHE A 157 13.35 9.58 6.38
C PHE A 157 11.95 9.27 6.93
N THR A 158 11.14 10.30 7.14
CA THR A 158 9.77 10.19 7.65
C THR A 158 8.93 9.27 6.78
N LEU A 159 8.04 8.48 7.39
CA LEU A 159 7.08 7.65 6.67
C LEU A 159 6.34 8.47 5.60
N THR A 160 6.31 7.94 4.38
CA THR A 160 5.86 8.71 3.20
C THR A 160 5.01 7.83 2.29
N PHE A 161 3.89 8.38 1.82
CA PHE A 161 3.07 7.82 0.74
C PHE A 161 3.50 8.51 -0.57
N PRO A 162 3.95 7.77 -1.60
CA PRO A 162 4.60 8.35 -2.79
C PRO A 162 3.61 8.91 -3.82
N TRP A 163 2.63 9.70 -3.40
CA TRP A 163 1.50 10.11 -4.23
C TRP A 163 1.66 11.45 -4.95
N ALA A 164 2.85 12.07 -4.86
CA ALA A 164 3.11 13.40 -5.41
C ALA A 164 2.96 13.47 -6.95
N GLU A 165 3.09 12.35 -7.65
CA GLU A 165 2.91 12.26 -9.11
C GLU A 165 1.59 11.56 -9.51
N GLY A 166 0.84 11.02 -8.54
CA GLY A 166 -0.38 10.25 -8.77
C GLY A 166 -0.45 8.94 -8.00
N LEU A 167 -1.51 8.17 -8.27
CA LEU A 167 -1.79 6.90 -7.60
C LEU A 167 -1.43 5.67 -8.45
N LYS A 168 -1.02 5.82 -9.72
CA LYS A 168 -0.62 4.65 -10.51
C LYS A 168 0.68 4.07 -9.99
N MET A 169 0.91 2.80 -10.28
CA MET A 169 2.16 2.12 -9.90
C MET A 169 3.39 2.83 -10.50
N GLU A 170 3.30 3.33 -11.73
CA GLU A 170 4.38 4.07 -12.40
C GLU A 170 4.58 5.47 -11.83
N ASP A 171 3.51 6.14 -11.41
CA ASP A 171 3.59 7.47 -10.77
C ASP A 171 4.41 7.36 -9.47
N GLN A 172 4.12 6.33 -8.68
CA GLN A 172 4.83 6.04 -7.43
C GLN A 172 6.27 5.56 -7.67
N GLU A 173 6.50 4.75 -8.72
CA GLU A 173 7.86 4.38 -9.15
C GLU A 173 8.70 5.62 -9.46
N ALA A 174 8.12 6.59 -10.17
CA ALA A 174 8.80 7.84 -10.53
C ALA A 174 9.17 8.67 -9.29
N VAL A 175 8.29 8.74 -8.29
CA VAL A 175 8.59 9.41 -7.00
C VAL A 175 9.77 8.72 -6.31
N TRP A 176 9.76 7.39 -6.24
CA TRP A 176 10.86 6.63 -5.62
C TRP A 176 12.18 6.73 -6.38
N ASP A 177 12.17 6.73 -7.70
CA ASP A 177 13.38 6.89 -8.51
C ASP A 177 13.95 8.33 -8.43
N ALA A 178 13.09 9.33 -8.25
CA ALA A 178 13.50 10.72 -7.99
C ALA A 178 14.04 10.92 -6.56
N THR A 179 13.60 10.11 -5.60
CA THR A 179 13.98 10.22 -4.19
C THR A 179 15.47 9.92 -3.99
N LYS A 180 16.11 10.70 -3.12
CA LYS A 180 17.52 10.54 -2.73
C LYS A 180 17.62 10.22 -1.24
N ASN A 181 18.56 9.33 -0.91
CA ASN A 181 18.97 9.11 0.47
C ASN A 181 19.74 10.33 0.99
N ALA A 182 19.96 10.40 2.31
CA ALA A 182 20.69 11.49 2.95
C ALA A 182 22.12 11.69 2.42
N ASP A 183 22.75 10.63 1.89
CA ASP A 183 24.08 10.67 1.27
C ASP A 183 24.08 11.06 -0.22
N GLY A 184 22.90 11.38 -0.78
CA GLY A 184 22.71 11.74 -2.19
C GLY A 184 22.61 10.54 -3.14
N SER A 185 22.73 9.31 -2.65
CA SER A 185 22.49 8.11 -3.47
C SER A 185 21.01 7.98 -3.85
N ARG A 186 20.71 7.22 -4.91
CA ARG A 186 19.31 6.94 -5.27
C ARG A 186 18.62 6.12 -4.18
N PHE A 187 17.33 6.35 -3.99
CA PHE A 187 16.57 5.60 -3.01
C PHE A 187 16.40 4.12 -3.39
N TYR A 188 16.51 3.26 -2.36
CA TYR A 188 16.17 1.85 -2.41
C TYR A 188 15.85 1.38 -0.99
N ASP A 189 14.92 0.42 -0.85
CA ASP A 189 14.59 -0.17 0.45
C ASP A 189 15.67 -1.15 0.91
N TYR A 190 16.18 -1.96 -0.01
CA TYR A 190 17.28 -2.86 0.26
C TYR A 190 18.06 -3.20 -1.02
N LYS A 191 19.32 -3.60 -0.83
CA LYS A 191 20.12 -4.21 -1.87
C LYS A 191 19.85 -5.72 -1.88
N HIS A 192 19.39 -6.26 -3.00
CA HIS A 192 19.15 -7.68 -3.16
C HIS A 192 20.44 -8.46 -2.92
N LYS A 193 20.42 -9.45 -2.02
CA LYS A 193 21.65 -10.05 -1.47
C LYS A 193 22.46 -10.80 -2.52
N GLU A 194 21.80 -11.50 -3.44
CA GLU A 194 22.44 -12.38 -4.43
C GLU A 194 22.92 -11.56 -5.64
N THR A 195 21.99 -10.83 -6.25
CA THR A 195 22.24 -10.06 -7.47
C THR A 195 22.89 -8.70 -7.21
N GLY A 196 22.71 -8.10 -6.03
CA GLY A 196 23.18 -6.76 -5.74
C GLY A 196 22.32 -5.64 -6.33
N ALA A 197 21.16 -5.93 -6.91
CA ALA A 197 20.24 -4.91 -7.40
C ALA A 197 19.71 -4.04 -6.25
N GLU A 198 19.49 -2.76 -6.50
CA GLU A 198 18.88 -1.84 -5.54
C GLU A 198 17.35 -1.89 -5.74
N ILE A 199 16.62 -2.43 -4.76
CA ILE A 199 15.20 -2.81 -4.90
C ILE A 199 14.28 -1.81 -4.20
N LEU A 200 13.12 -1.58 -4.80
CA LEU A 200 11.94 -0.96 -4.18
C LEU A 200 11.04 -2.06 -3.63
N LYS A 201 10.57 -1.91 -2.40
CA LYS A 201 9.58 -2.80 -1.78
C LYS A 201 8.21 -2.12 -1.84
N ALA A 202 7.21 -2.83 -2.35
CA ALA A 202 5.82 -2.38 -2.29
C ALA A 202 5.11 -2.98 -1.07
N GLN A 203 4.27 -2.20 -0.40
CA GLN A 203 3.49 -2.58 0.77
C GLN A 203 2.02 -2.34 0.48
N HIS A 204 1.22 -3.41 0.40
CA HIS A 204 -0.25 -3.39 0.37
C HIS A 204 -0.92 -2.15 -0.26
N PRO A 205 -0.71 -1.90 -1.58
CA PRO A 205 -1.23 -0.75 -2.30
C PRO A 205 -2.72 -0.92 -2.67
N GLU A 206 -3.57 -1.21 -1.69
CA GLU A 206 -4.99 -1.46 -1.94
C GLU A 206 -5.71 -0.21 -2.45
N TYR A 207 -5.51 0.95 -1.82
CA TYR A 207 -6.18 2.18 -2.24
C TYR A 207 -5.80 2.58 -3.66
N GLU A 208 -4.52 2.45 -3.98
CA GLU A 208 -3.95 2.76 -5.27
C GLU A 208 -4.47 1.80 -6.34
N LEU A 209 -4.43 0.49 -6.11
CA LEU A 209 -4.96 -0.46 -7.08
C LEU A 209 -6.50 -0.33 -7.21
N TRP A 210 -7.24 -0.18 -6.11
CA TRP A 210 -8.69 0.06 -6.13
C TRP A 210 -9.06 1.29 -6.96
N SER A 211 -8.29 2.37 -6.84
CA SER A 211 -8.54 3.61 -7.58
C SER A 211 -8.45 3.44 -9.11
N GLN A 212 -7.78 2.39 -9.61
CA GLN A 212 -7.71 2.04 -11.03
C GLN A 212 -8.89 1.16 -11.49
N GLY A 213 -9.76 0.76 -10.57
CA GLY A 213 -10.87 -0.17 -10.79
C GLY A 213 -12.19 0.50 -11.19
N ILE A 214 -13.08 -0.30 -11.80
CA ILE A 214 -14.42 0.17 -12.17
C ILE A 214 -15.30 0.51 -10.97
N HIS A 215 -15.10 -0.17 -9.84
CA HIS A 215 -15.83 0.09 -8.60
C HIS A 215 -15.52 1.50 -8.07
N ALA A 216 -14.24 1.86 -7.94
CA ALA A 216 -13.83 3.21 -7.56
C ALA A 216 -14.36 4.26 -8.54
N ARG A 217 -14.21 4.00 -9.84
CA ARG A 217 -14.71 4.89 -10.92
C ARG A 217 -16.23 5.07 -10.88
N SER A 218 -16.97 4.12 -10.30
CA SER A 218 -18.41 4.18 -10.13
C SER A 218 -18.83 4.71 -8.75
N GLY A 219 -17.88 5.17 -7.93
CA GLY A 219 -18.13 5.71 -6.60
C GLY A 219 -18.39 4.66 -5.51
N VAL A 220 -18.06 3.38 -5.76
CA VAL A 220 -18.20 2.30 -4.75
C VAL A 220 -17.01 2.34 -3.79
N SER A 221 -17.28 2.64 -2.52
CA SER A 221 -16.28 2.79 -1.46
C SER A 221 -15.82 1.45 -0.88
N CYS A 222 -14.67 1.45 -0.20
CA CYS A 222 -14.17 0.27 0.53
C CYS A 222 -15.24 -0.29 1.49
N ALA A 223 -15.90 0.61 2.22
CA ALA A 223 -16.93 0.26 3.20
C ALA A 223 -18.22 -0.31 2.59
N ASP A 224 -18.49 -0.14 1.29
CA ASP A 224 -19.66 -0.76 0.66
C ASP A 224 -19.54 -2.29 0.61
N CYS A 225 -18.31 -2.78 0.38
CA CYS A 225 -18.02 -4.21 0.29
C CYS A 225 -17.55 -4.81 1.63
N HIS A 226 -16.66 -4.12 2.34
CA HIS A 226 -15.99 -4.66 3.53
C HIS A 226 -16.69 -4.33 4.85
N MET A 227 -17.58 -3.33 4.84
CA MET A 227 -18.39 -2.94 5.99
C MET A 227 -19.87 -2.77 5.59
N PRO A 228 -20.47 -3.78 4.93
CA PRO A 228 -21.78 -3.63 4.35
C PRO A 228 -22.80 -3.39 5.45
N TYR A 229 -23.83 -2.61 5.12
CA TYR A 229 -24.89 -2.34 6.09
C TYR A 229 -25.64 -3.63 6.47
N MET A 230 -25.92 -3.78 7.75
CA MET A 230 -26.78 -4.82 8.29
C MET A 230 -27.93 -4.21 9.10
N ARG A 231 -28.99 -4.99 9.29
CA ARG A 231 -30.13 -4.62 10.11
C ARG A 231 -30.05 -5.32 11.45
N GLU A 232 -30.21 -4.54 12.52
CA GLU A 232 -30.36 -5.06 13.88
C GLU A 232 -31.63 -4.44 14.47
N GLY A 233 -32.70 -5.25 14.51
CA GLY A 233 -34.05 -4.74 14.76
C GLY A 233 -34.46 -3.68 13.74
N ALA A 234 -34.80 -2.48 14.22
CA ALA A 234 -35.17 -1.35 13.37
C ALA A 234 -33.96 -0.54 12.85
N SER A 235 -32.78 -0.75 13.42
CA SER A 235 -31.59 0.06 13.14
C SER A 235 -30.81 -0.48 11.95
N LYS A 236 -30.24 0.44 11.15
CA LYS A 236 -29.26 0.15 10.10
C LYS A 236 -27.88 0.50 10.64
N ILE A 237 -26.99 -0.47 10.72
CA ILE A 237 -25.62 -0.32 11.22
C ILE A 237 -24.63 -0.81 10.18
N SER A 238 -23.41 -0.28 10.17
CA SER A 238 -22.32 -0.82 9.35
C SER A 238 -21.70 -2.01 10.07
N ASP A 239 -21.52 -3.13 9.38
CA ASP A 239 -20.77 -4.27 9.92
C ASP A 239 -19.30 -3.85 10.13
N HIS A 240 -18.82 -3.87 11.38
CA HIS A 240 -17.43 -3.51 11.72
C HIS A 240 -16.52 -4.74 11.79
N TRP A 241 -17.04 -5.93 11.48
CA TRP A 241 -16.20 -7.10 11.28
C TRP A 241 -15.58 -7.10 9.88
N VAL A 242 -14.63 -6.18 9.67
CA VAL A 242 -13.90 -6.01 8.41
C VAL A 242 -13.18 -7.31 8.05
N ARG A 243 -13.58 -7.93 6.92
CA ARG A 243 -13.04 -9.19 6.40
C ARG A 243 -13.33 -9.32 4.91
N SER A 244 -12.99 -10.48 4.34
CA SER A 244 -13.30 -10.79 2.95
C SER A 244 -14.81 -10.64 2.66
N PRO A 245 -15.21 -9.83 1.66
CA PRO A 245 -16.61 -9.68 1.26
C PRO A 245 -17.23 -10.99 0.75
N LEU A 246 -16.41 -11.95 0.33
CA LEU A 246 -16.84 -13.28 -0.14
C LEU A 246 -17.46 -14.13 0.97
N LEU A 247 -17.25 -13.77 2.24
CA LEU A 247 -17.92 -14.42 3.38
C LEU A 247 -19.35 -13.91 3.59
N ASN A 248 -19.79 -12.92 2.81
CA ASN A 248 -21.09 -12.27 2.95
C ASN A 248 -21.55 -11.64 1.63
N VAL A 249 -21.56 -12.45 0.56
CA VAL A 249 -21.85 -12.02 -0.82
C VAL A 249 -23.20 -11.30 -0.94
N ASN A 250 -24.20 -11.77 -0.21
CA ASN A 250 -25.53 -11.15 -0.21
C ASN A 250 -25.50 -9.66 0.14
N ARG A 251 -24.79 -9.28 1.22
CA ARG A 251 -24.76 -7.87 1.65
C ARG A 251 -23.68 -7.06 0.93
N ALA A 252 -22.59 -7.67 0.53
CA ALA A 252 -21.46 -6.97 -0.10
C ALA A 252 -21.64 -6.76 -1.62
N CYS A 253 -22.34 -7.66 -2.30
CA CYS A 253 -22.40 -7.67 -3.77
C CYS A 253 -23.83 -7.55 -4.31
N GLN A 254 -24.78 -8.29 -3.72
CA GLN A 254 -26.14 -8.40 -4.28
C GLN A 254 -27.03 -7.17 -4.07
N THR A 255 -26.54 -6.16 -3.34
CA THR A 255 -27.17 -4.83 -3.30
C THR A 255 -27.13 -4.13 -4.65
N CYS A 256 -26.13 -4.45 -5.49
CA CYS A 256 -25.91 -3.86 -6.81
C CYS A 256 -25.96 -4.89 -7.95
N HIS A 257 -25.63 -6.16 -7.66
CA HIS A 257 -25.53 -7.22 -8.66
C HIS A 257 -26.67 -8.23 -8.56
N HIS A 258 -27.50 -8.33 -9.59
CA HIS A 258 -28.62 -9.27 -9.66
C HIS A 258 -28.20 -10.64 -10.24
N PHE A 259 -27.19 -11.26 -9.64
CA PHE A 259 -26.71 -12.61 -9.94
C PHE A 259 -26.76 -13.49 -8.69
N SER A 260 -26.76 -14.82 -8.86
CA SER A 260 -26.65 -15.74 -7.72
C SER A 260 -25.32 -15.55 -6.99
N GLU A 261 -25.27 -15.91 -5.71
CA GLU A 261 -24.02 -15.86 -4.94
C GLU A 261 -22.95 -16.74 -5.60
N ASP A 262 -23.32 -17.93 -6.08
CA ASP A 262 -22.42 -18.85 -6.79
C ASP A 262 -21.79 -18.22 -8.04
N GLU A 263 -22.57 -17.49 -8.85
CA GLU A 263 -22.06 -16.82 -10.04
C GLU A 263 -21.09 -15.67 -9.67
N LEU A 264 -21.40 -14.93 -8.60
CA LEU A 264 -20.53 -13.86 -8.13
C LEU A 264 -19.23 -14.41 -7.55
N LEU A 265 -19.29 -15.48 -6.75
CA LEU A 265 -18.12 -16.17 -6.24
C LEU A 265 -17.26 -16.74 -7.37
N ALA A 266 -17.88 -17.40 -8.36
CA ALA A 266 -17.17 -17.94 -9.53
C ALA A 266 -16.46 -16.85 -10.35
N ARG A 267 -17.05 -15.65 -10.46
CA ARG A 267 -16.40 -14.50 -11.13
C ARG A 267 -15.20 -13.99 -10.34
N VAL A 268 -15.33 -13.86 -9.03
CA VAL A 268 -14.21 -13.45 -8.18
C VAL A 268 -13.09 -14.47 -8.24
N ASP A 269 -13.40 -15.75 -8.10
CA ASP A 269 -12.44 -16.86 -8.19
C ASP A 269 -11.72 -16.87 -9.55
N GLN A 270 -12.45 -16.66 -10.65
CA GLN A 270 -11.84 -16.56 -11.97
C GLN A 270 -10.86 -15.37 -12.09
N ILE A 271 -11.21 -14.21 -11.54
CA ILE A 271 -10.35 -13.02 -11.55
C ILE A 271 -9.09 -13.26 -10.73
N GLN A 272 -9.26 -13.77 -9.51
CA GLN A 272 -8.16 -14.03 -8.59
C GLN A 272 -7.23 -15.11 -9.12
N SER A 273 -7.78 -16.21 -9.65
CA SER A 273 -7.00 -17.30 -10.25
C SER A 273 -6.17 -16.81 -11.45
N ARG A 274 -6.75 -15.99 -12.34
CA ARG A 274 -6.00 -15.44 -13.48
C ARG A 274 -4.85 -14.53 -13.06
N ASN A 275 -5.09 -13.64 -12.09
CA ASN A 275 -4.04 -12.76 -11.59
C ASN A 275 -2.98 -13.53 -10.80
N TYR A 276 -3.38 -14.53 -10.02
CA TYR A 276 -2.47 -15.44 -9.35
C TYR A 276 -1.56 -16.18 -10.35
N ASP A 277 -2.12 -16.75 -11.43
CA ASP A 277 -1.34 -17.44 -12.46
C ASP A 277 -0.36 -16.50 -13.17
N LEU A 278 -0.76 -15.25 -13.44
CA LEU A 278 0.13 -14.22 -13.98
C LEU A 278 1.23 -13.85 -12.98
N LEU A 279 0.91 -13.74 -11.70
CA LEU A 279 1.87 -13.47 -10.63
C LEU A 279 2.91 -14.60 -10.52
N GLN A 280 2.47 -15.86 -10.57
CA GLN A 280 3.39 -17.01 -10.56
C GLN A 280 4.30 -17.02 -11.80
N ARG A 281 3.77 -16.68 -12.98
CA ARG A 281 4.56 -16.58 -14.22
C ARG A 281 5.59 -15.45 -14.16
N GLY A 282 5.19 -14.27 -13.67
CA GLY A 282 6.09 -13.15 -13.45
C GLY A 282 7.17 -13.48 -12.42
N GLY A 283 6.82 -14.16 -11.33
CA GLY A 283 7.75 -14.63 -10.32
C GLY A 283 8.77 -15.62 -10.88
N ALA A 284 8.33 -16.60 -11.68
CA ALA A 284 9.23 -17.54 -12.35
C ALA A 284 10.20 -16.82 -13.31
N ALA A 285 9.71 -15.85 -14.10
CA ALA A 285 10.57 -15.05 -14.96
C ALA A 285 11.58 -14.20 -14.17
N LEU A 286 11.17 -13.64 -13.02
CA LEU A 286 12.07 -12.90 -12.13
C LEU A 286 13.16 -13.82 -11.57
N MET A 287 12.81 -15.03 -11.12
CA MET A 287 13.81 -16.01 -10.65
C MET A 287 14.81 -16.38 -11.75
N ASP A 288 14.33 -16.64 -12.98
CA ASP A 288 15.19 -16.92 -14.14
C ASP A 288 16.18 -15.75 -14.42
N LEU A 289 15.75 -14.50 -14.19
CA LEU A 289 16.63 -13.32 -14.25
C LEU A 289 17.68 -13.34 -13.14
N LEU A 290 17.29 -13.62 -11.88
CA LEU A 290 18.25 -13.67 -10.77
C LEU A 290 19.34 -14.72 -11.01
N ASP A 291 18.94 -15.91 -11.47
CA ASP A 291 19.84 -17.00 -11.82
C ASP A 291 20.79 -16.61 -12.96
N ALA A 292 20.28 -15.93 -14.00
CA ALA A 292 21.11 -15.43 -15.10
C ALA A 292 22.12 -14.37 -14.65
N ILE A 293 21.73 -13.46 -13.75
CA ILE A 293 22.66 -12.48 -13.16
C ILE A 293 23.76 -13.20 -12.37
N GLN A 294 23.41 -14.21 -11.57
CA GLN A 294 24.40 -14.96 -10.81
C GLN A 294 25.36 -15.74 -11.73
N ALA A 295 24.84 -16.40 -12.76
CA ALA A 295 25.67 -17.09 -13.74
C ALA A 295 26.65 -16.15 -14.46
N ALA A 296 26.20 -14.94 -14.81
CA ALA A 296 27.05 -13.92 -15.43
C ALA A 296 28.16 -13.43 -14.47
N LYS A 297 27.85 -13.25 -13.18
CA LYS A 297 28.87 -12.96 -12.15
C LYS A 297 29.91 -14.07 -12.04
N ASP A 298 29.47 -15.32 -12.02
CA ASP A 298 30.35 -16.48 -11.91
C ASP A 298 31.26 -16.62 -13.15
N ALA A 299 30.80 -16.14 -14.31
CA ALA A 299 31.58 -16.04 -15.54
C ALA A 299 32.56 -14.84 -15.57
N GLY A 300 32.50 -13.94 -14.59
CA GLY A 300 33.41 -12.80 -14.46
C GLY A 300 32.87 -11.46 -15.00
N ALA A 301 31.58 -11.36 -15.31
CA ALA A 301 30.97 -10.10 -15.76
C ALA A 301 31.15 -9.00 -14.72
N THR A 302 31.52 -7.80 -15.18
CA THR A 302 31.74 -6.64 -14.31
C THR A 302 30.43 -5.98 -13.87
N ASP A 303 30.48 -5.20 -12.78
CA ASP A 303 29.32 -4.41 -12.32
C ASP A 303 28.76 -3.48 -13.43
N ALA A 304 29.62 -2.97 -14.30
CA ALA A 304 29.22 -2.11 -15.41
C ALA A 304 28.43 -2.89 -16.48
N GLU A 305 28.81 -4.13 -16.75
CA GLU A 305 28.14 -5.01 -17.72
C GLU A 305 26.82 -5.57 -17.18
N LEU A 306 26.73 -5.79 -15.87
CA LEU A 306 25.51 -6.27 -15.21
C LEU A 306 24.48 -5.17 -14.96
N LYS A 307 24.88 -3.89 -15.00
CA LYS A 307 23.99 -2.76 -14.72
C LYS A 307 22.64 -2.82 -15.46
N PRO A 308 22.58 -3.10 -16.79
CA PRO A 308 21.29 -3.20 -17.48
C PRO A 308 20.38 -4.29 -16.91
N ALA A 309 20.92 -5.45 -16.53
CA ALA A 309 20.15 -6.53 -15.94
C ALA A 309 19.63 -6.17 -14.54
N LEU A 310 20.45 -5.48 -13.73
CA LEU A 310 20.05 -5.01 -12.39
C LEU A 310 18.94 -3.95 -12.43
N GLU A 311 18.96 -3.04 -13.41
CA GLU A 311 17.88 -2.07 -13.62
C GLU A 311 16.58 -2.75 -14.03
N MET A 312 16.65 -3.79 -14.87
CA MET A 312 15.49 -4.59 -15.23
C MET A 312 14.95 -5.39 -14.05
N GLN A 313 15.83 -5.92 -13.19
CA GLN A 313 15.40 -6.57 -11.95
C GLN A 313 14.62 -5.59 -11.06
N ARG A 314 15.15 -4.38 -10.83
CA ARG A 314 14.47 -3.36 -10.01
C ARG A 314 13.05 -3.10 -10.53
N LYS A 315 12.90 -2.87 -11.83
CA LYS A 315 11.60 -2.61 -12.47
C LYS A 315 10.64 -3.79 -12.39
N ALA A 316 11.12 -4.98 -12.75
CA ALA A 316 10.33 -6.20 -12.75
C ALA A 316 9.83 -6.53 -11.34
N GLN A 317 10.72 -6.41 -10.35
CA GLN A 317 10.42 -6.73 -8.97
C GLN A 317 9.47 -5.72 -8.34
N TRP A 318 9.61 -4.42 -8.62
CA TRP A 318 8.64 -3.39 -8.19
C TRP A 318 7.22 -3.72 -8.66
N ARG A 319 7.06 -4.02 -9.95
CA ARG A 319 5.75 -4.36 -10.56
C ARG A 319 5.15 -5.64 -9.99
N LEU A 320 5.97 -6.69 -9.87
CA LEU A 320 5.55 -7.96 -9.30
C LEU A 320 5.08 -7.76 -7.85
N ASP A 321 5.88 -7.04 -7.07
CA ASP A 321 5.64 -6.82 -5.64
C ASP A 321 4.44 -5.91 -5.40
N PHE A 322 4.19 -4.92 -6.26
CA PHE A 322 3.01 -4.05 -6.18
C PHE A 322 1.70 -4.87 -6.20
N ILE A 323 1.62 -5.92 -7.01
CA ILE A 323 0.45 -6.81 -7.07
C ILE A 323 0.52 -7.91 -6.01
N ALA A 324 1.70 -8.48 -5.73
CA ALA A 324 1.85 -9.50 -4.68
C ALA A 324 1.50 -8.96 -3.29
N ALA A 325 1.84 -7.70 -3.03
CA ALA A 325 1.61 -7.03 -1.77
C ALA A 325 0.15 -6.57 -1.61
N GLU A 326 -0.62 -6.44 -2.70
CA GLU A 326 -2.03 -6.08 -2.67
C GLU A 326 -2.93 -7.27 -2.29
N ASN A 327 -3.99 -6.99 -1.54
CA ASN A 327 -4.81 -8.00 -0.89
C ASN A 327 -5.82 -8.73 -1.76
N SER A 328 -6.40 -8.04 -2.74
CA SER A 328 -7.56 -8.51 -3.48
C SER A 328 -7.22 -9.56 -4.53
N MET A 329 -5.92 -9.80 -4.77
CA MET A 329 -5.42 -10.64 -5.87
C MET A 329 -6.04 -10.19 -7.21
N GLY A 330 -5.99 -8.88 -7.46
CA GLY A 330 -6.49 -8.25 -8.67
C GLY A 330 -8.00 -8.02 -8.73
N PHE A 331 -8.81 -8.41 -7.73
CA PHE A 331 -10.25 -8.13 -7.77
C PHE A 331 -10.57 -6.63 -7.83
N HIS A 332 -9.79 -5.79 -7.15
CA HIS A 332 -10.01 -4.35 -7.12
C HIS A 332 -9.85 -3.68 -8.49
N ALA A 333 -8.84 -4.07 -9.28
CA ALA A 333 -8.64 -3.62 -10.65
C ALA A 333 -8.05 -4.74 -11.54
N PRO A 334 -8.87 -5.66 -12.06
CA PRO A 334 -8.40 -6.92 -12.66
C PRO A 334 -7.51 -6.75 -13.89
N GLN A 335 -7.87 -5.82 -14.77
CA GLN A 335 -7.11 -5.58 -16.00
C GLN A 335 -5.81 -4.83 -15.71
N GLU A 336 -5.82 -3.93 -14.74
CA GLU A 336 -4.64 -3.18 -14.35
C GLU A 336 -3.61 -4.08 -13.66
N ALA A 337 -4.07 -4.93 -12.72
CA ALA A 337 -3.22 -5.94 -12.10
C ALA A 337 -2.59 -6.87 -13.14
N ALA A 338 -3.37 -7.36 -14.11
CA ALA A 338 -2.87 -8.20 -15.19
C ALA A 338 -1.85 -7.47 -16.09
N ARG A 339 -2.06 -6.18 -16.39
CA ARG A 339 -1.11 -5.36 -17.16
C ARG A 339 0.22 -5.23 -16.43
N ILE A 340 0.19 -4.85 -15.15
CA ILE A 340 1.37 -4.68 -14.30
C ILE A 340 2.16 -6.00 -14.20
N LEU A 341 1.48 -7.14 -14.02
CA LEU A 341 2.11 -8.46 -13.99
C LEU A 341 2.71 -8.86 -15.35
N GLY A 342 2.07 -8.47 -16.45
CA GLY A 342 2.61 -8.63 -17.80
C GLY A 342 3.92 -7.87 -17.99
N GLU A 343 3.99 -6.61 -17.55
CA GLU A 343 5.21 -5.82 -17.56
C GLU A 343 6.29 -6.39 -16.65
N ALA A 344 5.92 -6.89 -15.46
CA ALA A 344 6.86 -7.56 -14.56
C ALA A 344 7.57 -8.73 -15.26
N ALA A 345 6.80 -9.58 -15.95
CA ALA A 345 7.34 -10.70 -16.70
C ALA A 345 8.20 -10.25 -17.89
N ASP A 346 7.77 -9.22 -18.63
CA ASP A 346 8.52 -8.67 -19.77
C ASP A 346 9.88 -8.08 -19.34
N TYR A 347 9.89 -7.20 -18.34
CA TYR A 347 11.14 -6.64 -17.82
C TYR A 347 12.05 -7.71 -17.24
N ALA A 348 11.51 -8.72 -16.57
CA ALA A 348 12.31 -9.85 -16.09
C ALA A 348 13.02 -10.57 -17.26
N ARG A 349 12.30 -10.84 -18.36
CA ARG A 349 12.89 -11.48 -19.55
C ARG A 349 13.92 -10.59 -20.26
N GLN A 350 13.67 -9.29 -20.37
CA GLN A 350 14.65 -8.34 -20.91
C GLN A 350 15.92 -8.31 -20.07
N GLY A 351 15.79 -8.29 -18.74
CA GLY A 351 16.94 -8.38 -17.84
C GLY A 351 17.68 -9.70 -18.01
N GLN A 352 16.96 -10.81 -18.22
CA GLN A 352 17.56 -12.14 -18.34
C GLN A 352 18.44 -12.19 -19.58
N VAL A 353 17.96 -11.67 -20.70
CA VAL A 353 18.75 -11.54 -21.94
C VAL A 353 19.99 -10.68 -21.70
N ALA A 354 19.85 -9.52 -21.04
CA ALA A 354 20.98 -8.65 -20.76
C ALA A 354 22.06 -9.32 -19.87
N ALA A 355 21.64 -10.12 -18.88
CA ALA A 355 22.56 -10.88 -18.04
C ALA A 355 23.29 -11.97 -18.83
N LEU A 356 22.58 -12.71 -19.71
CA LEU A 356 23.19 -13.73 -20.55
C LEU A 356 24.18 -13.14 -21.56
N GLU A 357 23.90 -11.97 -22.13
CA GLU A 357 24.84 -11.25 -22.99
C GLU A 357 26.10 -10.80 -22.25
N ALA A 358 25.96 -10.38 -20.99
CA ALA A 358 27.09 -10.01 -20.13
C ALA A 358 27.99 -11.22 -19.80
N ALA A 359 27.44 -12.44 -19.73
CA ALA A 359 28.18 -13.65 -19.42
C ALA A 359 29.14 -14.13 -20.54
N VAL A 360 28.96 -13.64 -21.77
CA VAL A 360 29.71 -14.09 -22.96
C VAL A 360 30.79 -13.08 -23.39
N LYS A 361 30.82 -11.89 -22.78
CA LYS A 361 31.87 -10.88 -23.00
C LYS A 361 33.07 -11.17 -22.12
#